data_AF-A0A2E0SUL9-F1
#
_entry.id   AF-A0A2E0SUL9-F1
#
_cell.length_a   1.000
_cell.length_b   1.000
_cell.length_c   1.000
_cell.angle_alpha   90.00
_cell.angle_beta   90.00
_cell.angle_gamma   90.00
#
_symmetry.space_group_name_H-M   'P 1'
#
loop_
_entity.id
_entity.type
_entity.pdbx_description
1 polymer ?
#
loop_
_entity_poly.entity_id
_entity_poly.type
_entity_poly.pdbx_seq_one_letter_code
_entity_poly.pdbx_strand_id
1 'polypeptide(L)'
;MGANSTNWASEPEHPDHAVRERTGHGWDEWVELIDAGPGRNAGHPAIARWVHEQGVDAWWAQAVTVGFERITGLRLPGQMADGTFSVSRSRTLRWAVESLRAAIEDDARRVELIPELTLTPRSRPGVKSPRFDATRGAEPVGVVQLAIDPLAGGRTRLTVTHERLATADDADRWKAWWGDWLAALPEDESAR
;
A
#
# COMPACT_ATOMS: atom_id res chain seq x y z
N MET A 1 5.80 -28.55 -21.48
CA MET A 1 6.63 -27.33 -21.42
C MET A 1 6.48 -26.78 -20.02
N GLY A 2 7.62 -26.45 -19.40
CA GLY A 2 7.82 -26.44 -17.95
C GLY A 2 6.87 -25.51 -17.19
N ALA A 3 6.31 -26.06 -16.12
CA ALA A 3 5.82 -25.28 -15.00
C ALA A 3 7.04 -24.62 -14.34
N ASN A 4 7.14 -23.30 -14.40
CA ASN A 4 8.05 -22.56 -13.53
C ASN A 4 7.21 -21.92 -12.44
N SER A 5 7.38 -22.44 -11.22
CA SER A 5 6.84 -21.86 -10.01
C SER A 5 7.53 -20.53 -9.75
N THR A 6 6.92 -19.44 -10.18
CA THR A 6 7.54 -18.11 -10.09
C THR A 6 7.42 -17.56 -8.68
N ASN A 7 8.57 -17.50 -8.00
CA ASN A 7 8.72 -16.85 -6.70
C ASN A 7 8.84 -15.32 -6.89
N TRP A 8 7.83 -14.72 -7.52
CA TRP A 8 7.75 -13.27 -7.70
C TRP A 8 7.36 -12.60 -6.39
N ALA A 9 7.97 -11.45 -6.08
CA ALA A 9 7.63 -10.70 -4.87
C ALA A 9 6.25 -10.03 -4.96
N SER A 10 5.81 -9.65 -6.16
CA SER A 10 4.48 -9.12 -6.46
C SER A 10 4.15 -9.32 -7.94
N GLU A 11 2.86 -9.36 -8.27
CA GLU A 11 2.44 -9.56 -9.66
C GLU A 11 2.69 -8.29 -10.50
N PRO A 12 3.22 -8.42 -11.73
CA PRO A 12 3.40 -7.27 -12.61
C PRO A 12 2.06 -6.73 -13.13
N GLU A 13 2.07 -5.47 -13.58
CA GLU A 13 0.87 -4.72 -14.02
C GLU A 13 0.22 -5.29 -15.30
N HIS A 14 0.99 -6.03 -16.08
CA HIS A 14 0.57 -6.61 -17.34
C HIS A 14 0.79 -8.12 -17.33
N PRO A 15 -0.14 -8.91 -17.92
CA PRO A 15 0.04 -10.34 -18.01
C PRO A 15 1.21 -10.70 -18.93
N ASP A 16 1.88 -11.82 -18.67
CA ASP A 16 3.09 -12.25 -19.39
C ASP A 16 2.93 -12.25 -20.92
N HIS A 17 1.79 -12.72 -21.42
CA HIS A 17 1.52 -12.77 -22.85
C HIS A 17 1.50 -11.38 -23.51
N ALA A 18 0.96 -10.37 -22.82
CA ALA A 18 0.87 -9.01 -23.36
C ALA A 18 2.23 -8.34 -23.43
N VAL A 19 3.09 -8.58 -22.43
CA VAL A 19 4.46 -8.08 -22.40
C VAL A 19 5.28 -8.78 -23.49
N ARG A 20 5.20 -10.11 -23.57
CA ARG A 20 5.88 -10.89 -24.61
C ARG A 20 5.51 -10.43 -26.02
N GLU A 21 4.23 -10.19 -26.30
CA GLU A 21 3.77 -9.71 -27.62
C GLU A 21 4.38 -8.36 -28.00
N ARG A 22 4.61 -7.49 -27.01
CA ARG A 22 4.96 -6.09 -27.24
C ARG A 22 6.46 -5.81 -27.12
N THR A 23 7.16 -6.61 -26.34
CA THR A 23 8.57 -6.38 -25.99
C THR A 23 9.47 -7.54 -26.42
N GLY A 24 8.90 -8.65 -26.90
CA GLY A 24 9.62 -9.84 -27.35
C GLY A 24 10.04 -10.81 -26.23
N HIS A 25 9.80 -10.46 -24.97
CA HIS A 25 10.24 -11.25 -23.81
C HIS A 25 9.15 -11.38 -22.75
N GLY A 26 9.09 -12.56 -22.11
CA GLY A 26 8.27 -12.77 -20.91
C GLY A 26 8.89 -12.16 -19.66
N TRP A 27 8.18 -12.19 -18.54
CA TRP A 27 8.61 -11.58 -17.28
C TRP A 27 9.86 -12.20 -16.69
N ASP A 28 9.96 -13.53 -16.67
CA ASP A 28 11.16 -14.22 -16.17
C ASP A 28 12.38 -13.91 -17.04
N GLU A 29 12.19 -13.85 -18.37
CA GLU A 29 13.24 -13.48 -19.31
C GLU A 29 13.69 -12.03 -19.09
N TRP A 30 12.76 -11.10 -18.84
CA TRP A 30 13.11 -9.72 -18.51
C TRP A 30 13.89 -9.60 -17.21
N VAL A 31 13.53 -10.38 -16.19
CA VAL A 31 14.29 -10.40 -14.93
C VAL A 31 15.71 -10.86 -15.16
N GLU A 32 15.91 -11.95 -15.89
CA GLU A 32 17.24 -12.47 -16.23
C GLU A 32 18.05 -11.46 -17.05
N LEU A 33 17.42 -10.83 -18.05
CA LEU A 33 18.05 -9.84 -18.92
C LEU A 33 18.49 -8.59 -18.14
N ILE A 34 17.63 -8.07 -17.27
CA ILE A 34 17.94 -6.87 -16.47
C ILE A 34 18.99 -7.20 -15.40
N ASP A 35 18.93 -8.38 -14.77
CA ASP A 35 19.94 -8.84 -13.82
C ASP A 35 21.32 -8.98 -14.46
N ALA A 36 21.40 -9.48 -15.69
CA ALA A 36 22.64 -9.65 -16.44
C ALA A 36 23.16 -8.34 -17.06
N GLY A 37 22.27 -7.40 -17.36
CA GLY A 37 22.60 -6.12 -17.98
C GLY A 37 22.94 -5.03 -16.95
N PRO A 38 22.04 -4.05 -16.72
CA PRO A 38 22.29 -2.96 -15.78
C PRO A 38 22.36 -3.45 -14.32
N GLY A 39 21.74 -4.59 -14.02
CA GLY A 39 21.69 -5.17 -12.68
C GLY A 39 20.67 -4.48 -11.77
N ARG A 40 20.23 -5.21 -10.74
CA ARG A 40 19.19 -4.80 -9.78
C ARG A 40 19.41 -3.41 -9.15
N ASN A 41 20.65 -3.00 -8.98
CA ASN A 41 20.99 -1.76 -8.29
C ASN A 41 21.15 -0.54 -9.21
N ALA A 42 20.94 -0.68 -10.52
CA ALA A 42 21.09 0.43 -11.47
C ALA A 42 20.07 1.56 -11.25
N GLY A 43 18.95 1.25 -10.61
CA GLY A 43 17.86 2.19 -10.35
C GLY A 43 16.97 2.42 -11.58
N HIS A 44 15.71 2.80 -11.31
CA HIS A 44 14.64 2.89 -12.29
C HIS A 44 15.03 3.58 -13.62
N PRO A 45 15.64 4.78 -13.64
CA PRO A 45 15.91 5.48 -14.90
C PRO A 45 16.95 4.78 -15.77
N ALA A 46 17.93 4.11 -15.16
CA ALA A 46 18.96 3.38 -15.87
C ALA A 46 18.41 2.08 -16.48
N ILE A 47 17.54 1.38 -15.75
CA ILE A 47 16.87 0.17 -16.24
C ILE A 47 15.94 0.53 -17.41
N ALA A 48 15.08 1.54 -17.25
CA ALA A 48 14.16 1.96 -18.33
C ALA A 48 14.90 2.40 -19.59
N ARG A 49 16.01 3.12 -19.45
CA ARG A 49 16.87 3.48 -20.58
C ARG A 49 17.48 2.24 -21.23
N TRP A 50 18.02 1.32 -20.45
CA TRP A 50 18.64 0.11 -20.98
C TRP A 50 17.63 -0.79 -21.71
N VAL A 51 16.42 -0.94 -21.17
CA VAL A 51 15.31 -1.68 -21.82
C VAL A 51 14.93 -1.01 -23.14
N HIS A 52 14.88 0.32 -23.19
CA HIS A 52 14.64 1.04 -24.43
C HIS A 52 15.76 0.81 -25.47
N GLU A 53 17.02 0.75 -25.01
CA GLU A 53 18.18 0.41 -25.85
C GLU A 53 18.11 -1.04 -26.39
N GLN A 54 17.30 -1.93 -25.79
CA GLN A 54 17.01 -3.27 -26.33
C GLN A 54 15.96 -3.26 -27.46
N GLY A 55 15.45 -2.09 -27.86
CA GLY A 55 14.47 -1.94 -28.95
C GLY A 55 13.00 -1.95 -28.50
N VAL A 56 12.74 -1.94 -27.20
CA VAL A 56 11.39 -1.75 -26.64
C VAL A 56 11.01 -0.27 -26.71
N ASP A 57 9.78 0.07 -27.11
CA ASP A 57 9.37 1.48 -27.13
C ASP A 57 9.36 2.10 -25.73
N ALA A 58 9.42 3.43 -25.67
CA ALA A 58 9.60 4.16 -24.41
C ALA A 58 8.49 3.90 -23.38
N TRP A 59 7.26 3.66 -23.83
CA TRP A 59 6.15 3.36 -22.91
C TRP A 59 6.28 1.95 -22.33
N TRP A 60 6.52 0.96 -23.18
CA TRP A 60 6.72 -0.42 -22.73
C TRP A 60 8.01 -0.59 -21.92
N ALA A 61 9.06 0.20 -22.18
CA ALA A 61 10.29 0.18 -21.38
C ALA A 61 10.04 0.62 -19.92
N GLN A 62 9.19 1.62 -19.71
CA GLN A 62 8.74 2.00 -18.37
C GLN A 62 7.92 0.87 -17.72
N ALA A 63 6.97 0.29 -18.46
CA ALA A 63 6.12 -0.78 -17.97
C ALA A 63 6.92 -2.04 -17.56
N VAL A 64 7.90 -2.45 -18.38
CA VAL A 64 8.84 -3.53 -18.07
C VAL A 64 9.67 -3.21 -16.82
N THR A 65 10.14 -1.97 -16.68
CA THR A 65 10.92 -1.55 -15.50
C THR A 65 10.10 -1.63 -14.22
N VAL A 66 8.86 -1.13 -14.24
CA VAL A 66 7.93 -1.22 -13.10
C VAL A 66 7.62 -2.68 -12.76
N GLY A 67 7.33 -3.50 -13.78
CA GLY A 67 7.07 -4.93 -13.58
C GLY A 67 8.28 -5.68 -13.02
N PHE A 68 9.48 -5.41 -13.52
CA PHE A 68 10.73 -5.93 -12.97
C PHE A 68 10.91 -5.54 -11.50
N GLU A 69 10.73 -4.27 -11.15
CA GLU A 69 10.84 -3.80 -9.77
C GLU A 69 9.83 -4.49 -8.84
N ARG A 70 8.61 -4.75 -9.31
CA ARG A 70 7.59 -5.52 -8.58
C ARG A 70 7.96 -6.99 -8.41
N ILE A 71 8.35 -7.63 -9.50
CA ILE A 71 8.73 -9.05 -9.52
C ILE A 71 9.94 -9.29 -8.61
N THR A 72 10.91 -8.38 -8.62
CA THR A 72 12.17 -8.51 -7.88
C THR A 72 12.17 -7.85 -6.50
N GLY A 73 11.16 -7.05 -6.17
CA GLY A 73 11.03 -6.37 -4.87
C GLY A 73 12.03 -5.22 -4.64
N LEU A 74 12.50 -4.56 -5.69
CA LEU A 74 13.41 -3.42 -5.60
C LEU A 74 12.67 -2.15 -5.16
N ARG A 75 12.90 -1.73 -3.90
CA ARG A 75 12.41 -0.49 -3.24
C ARG A 75 11.19 0.16 -3.87
N LEU A 76 10.06 -0.52 -3.67
CA LEU A 76 8.76 -0.10 -4.15
C LEU A 76 8.21 1.08 -3.32
N PRO A 77 7.40 1.98 -3.90
CA PRO A 77 6.80 3.09 -3.18
C PRO A 77 6.08 2.64 -1.90
N GLY A 78 6.43 3.24 -0.76
CA GLY A 78 5.91 2.86 0.55
C GLY A 78 6.69 1.74 1.26
N GLN A 79 7.73 1.18 0.64
CA GLN A 79 8.61 0.20 1.30
C GLN A 79 9.54 0.86 2.32
N MET A 80 9.56 0.28 3.52
CA MET A 80 10.33 0.68 4.69
C MET A 80 11.71 0.04 4.68
N ALA A 81 12.61 0.53 5.55
CA ALA A 81 13.99 0.02 5.64
C ALA A 81 14.06 -1.47 6.05
N ASP A 82 13.04 -1.98 6.73
CA ASP A 82 12.91 -3.38 7.14
C ASP A 82 12.25 -4.28 6.08
N GLY A 83 11.97 -3.74 4.88
CA GLY A 83 11.36 -4.45 3.77
C GLY A 83 9.83 -4.51 3.78
N THR A 84 9.19 -4.11 4.88
CA THR A 84 7.72 -4.00 4.97
C THR A 84 7.19 -2.77 4.24
N PHE A 85 5.88 -2.67 4.08
CA PHE A 85 5.22 -1.55 3.41
C PHE A 85 4.36 -0.74 4.37
N SER A 86 4.24 0.55 4.04
CA SER A 86 3.39 1.52 4.73
C SER A 86 2.56 2.31 3.74
N VAL A 87 1.26 2.42 4.01
CA VAL A 87 0.33 3.23 3.21
C VAL A 87 -0.43 4.20 4.09
N SER A 88 -0.78 5.36 3.51
CA SER A 88 -1.55 6.37 4.22
C SER A 88 -2.68 6.94 3.36
N ARG A 89 -3.80 7.22 4.03
CA ARG A 89 -4.98 7.88 3.50
C ARG A 89 -5.52 8.87 4.52
N SER A 90 -6.12 9.96 4.05
CA SER A 90 -6.76 10.91 4.95
C SER A 90 -8.05 11.47 4.38
N ARG A 91 -8.98 11.84 5.27
CA ARG A 91 -10.22 12.55 4.92
C ARG A 91 -10.46 13.65 5.96
N THR A 92 -11.03 14.76 5.52
CA THR A 92 -11.53 15.80 6.42
C THR A 92 -13.00 15.52 6.72
N LEU A 93 -13.35 15.46 7.99
CA LEU A 93 -14.69 15.23 8.53
C LEU A 93 -15.17 16.49 9.26
N ARG A 94 -16.49 16.66 9.39
CA ARG A 94 -17.09 17.75 10.20
C ARG A 94 -17.35 17.34 11.64
N TRP A 95 -16.70 16.28 12.09
CA TRP A 95 -16.73 15.83 13.46
C TRP A 95 -15.84 16.72 14.32
N ALA A 96 -16.29 17.00 15.55
CA ALA A 96 -15.43 17.58 16.58
C ALA A 96 -14.26 16.62 16.85
N VAL A 97 -13.07 17.18 17.08
CA VAL A 97 -11.84 16.41 17.27
C VAL A 97 -11.94 15.52 18.52
N GLU A 98 -12.61 16.02 19.55
CA GLU A 98 -12.89 15.32 20.80
C GLU A 98 -13.85 14.14 20.60
N SER A 99 -14.92 14.32 19.80
CA SER A 99 -15.87 13.24 19.49
C SER A 99 -15.20 12.09 18.74
N LEU A 100 -14.42 12.41 17.69
CA LEU A 100 -13.71 11.40 16.91
C LEU A 100 -12.65 10.68 17.74
N ARG A 101 -11.94 11.42 18.60
CA ARG A 101 -10.98 10.84 19.55
C ARG A 101 -11.66 9.88 20.52
N ALA A 102 -12.76 10.29 21.13
CA ALA A 102 -13.53 9.44 22.04
C ALA A 102 -14.05 8.17 21.34
N ALA A 103 -14.51 8.28 20.10
CA ALA A 103 -14.99 7.13 19.33
C ALA A 103 -13.87 6.14 18.97
N ILE A 104 -12.64 6.62 18.72
CA ILE A 104 -11.48 5.76 18.45
C ILE A 104 -10.94 5.13 19.74
N GLU A 105 -10.91 5.86 20.85
CA GLU A 105 -10.38 5.36 22.12
C GLU A 105 -11.34 4.40 22.83
N ASP A 106 -12.65 4.52 22.61
CA ASP A 106 -13.65 3.59 23.11
C ASP A 106 -13.71 2.31 22.26
N ASP A 107 -13.61 1.15 22.90
CA ASP A 107 -13.54 -0.14 22.22
C ASP A 107 -14.82 -0.49 21.44
N ALA A 108 -15.99 -0.23 22.01
CA ALA A 108 -17.26 -0.54 21.37
C ALA A 108 -17.50 0.36 20.15
N ARG A 109 -17.28 1.67 20.30
CA ARG A 109 -17.42 2.64 19.21
C ARG A 109 -16.37 2.43 18.12
N ARG A 110 -15.15 2.00 18.48
CA ARG A 110 -14.11 1.68 17.49
C ARG A 110 -14.49 0.48 16.63
N VAL A 111 -15.10 -0.56 17.22
CA VAL A 111 -15.63 -1.71 16.47
C VAL A 111 -16.74 -1.27 15.52
N GLU A 112 -17.63 -0.36 15.92
CA GLU A 112 -18.64 0.20 15.02
C GLU A 112 -18.04 1.09 13.91
N LEU A 113 -16.93 1.77 14.20
CA LEU A 113 -16.20 2.57 13.21
C LEU A 113 -15.53 1.70 12.14
N ILE A 114 -14.94 0.58 12.54
CA ILE A 114 -14.08 -0.25 11.69
C ILE A 114 -14.45 -1.74 11.87
N PRO A 115 -15.67 -2.17 11.47
CA PRO A 115 -16.22 -3.47 11.85
C PRO A 115 -15.48 -4.67 11.27
N GLU A 116 -14.75 -4.50 10.17
CA GLU A 116 -14.00 -5.59 9.54
C GLU A 116 -12.63 -5.86 10.20
N LEU A 117 -12.20 -5.01 11.13
CA LEU A 117 -10.90 -5.13 11.80
C LEU A 117 -11.07 -5.16 13.32
N THR A 118 -10.33 -6.05 13.97
CA THR A 118 -10.09 -5.93 15.41
C THR A 118 -8.83 -5.09 15.62
N LEU A 119 -8.98 -3.95 16.31
CA LEU A 119 -7.88 -3.03 16.61
C LEU A 119 -7.58 -3.06 18.10
N THR A 120 -6.46 -3.69 18.46
CA THR A 120 -5.97 -3.79 19.84
C THR A 120 -4.99 -2.64 20.14
N PRO A 121 -5.23 -1.79 21.15
CA PRO A 121 -4.36 -0.66 21.43
C PRO A 121 -2.91 -1.07 21.74
N ARG A 122 -1.95 -0.45 21.06
CA ARG A 122 -0.51 -0.52 21.38
C ARG A 122 0.01 0.70 22.12
N SER A 123 -0.67 1.83 21.93
CA SER A 123 -0.29 3.11 22.55
C SER A 123 -1.06 3.31 23.85
N ARG A 124 -0.53 4.15 24.74
CA ARG A 124 -1.28 4.63 25.90
C ARG A 124 -2.47 5.49 25.43
N PRO A 125 -3.59 5.51 26.16
CA PRO A 125 -4.71 6.42 25.87
C PRO A 125 -4.26 7.89 25.83
N GLY A 126 -4.94 8.71 25.02
CA GLY A 126 -4.70 10.15 24.92
C GLY A 126 -3.50 10.59 24.07
N VAL A 127 -2.75 9.67 23.45
CA VAL A 127 -1.68 10.06 22.50
C VAL A 127 -2.27 10.71 21.24
N LYS A 128 -1.52 11.62 20.62
CA LYS A 128 -1.99 12.35 19.42
C LYS A 128 -2.41 11.40 18.28
N SER A 129 -1.61 10.36 18.05
CA SER A 129 -1.80 9.37 16.98
C SER A 129 -1.74 7.95 17.55
N PRO A 130 -2.84 7.43 18.12
CA PRO A 130 -2.87 6.08 18.67
C PRO A 130 -2.53 5.03 17.62
N ARG A 131 -1.76 4.04 18.04
CA ARG A 131 -1.41 2.86 17.26
C ARG A 131 -2.12 1.62 17.80
N PHE A 132 -2.49 0.73 16.89
CA PHE A 132 -3.20 -0.51 17.16
C PHE A 132 -2.51 -1.65 16.42
N ASP A 133 -2.43 -2.83 17.04
CA ASP A 133 -2.26 -4.07 16.30
C ASP A 133 -3.59 -4.37 15.62
N ALA A 134 -3.55 -4.71 14.33
CA ALA A 134 -4.73 -4.96 13.53
C ALA A 134 -4.81 -6.44 13.17
N THR A 135 -6.00 -7.03 13.37
CA THR A 135 -6.31 -8.37 12.87
C THR A 135 -7.61 -8.37 12.07
N ARG A 136 -7.69 -9.26 11.07
CA ARG A 136 -8.94 -9.60 10.38
C ARG A 136 -9.32 -11.02 10.79
N GLY A 137 -10.30 -11.13 11.69
CA GLY A 137 -10.48 -12.37 12.45
C GLY A 137 -9.24 -12.69 13.29
N ALA A 138 -8.70 -13.90 13.14
CA ALA A 138 -7.47 -14.34 13.83
C ALA A 138 -6.17 -13.96 13.10
N GLU A 139 -6.24 -13.45 11.87
CA GLU A 139 -5.06 -13.17 11.05
C GLU A 139 -4.51 -11.76 11.36
N PRO A 140 -3.22 -11.62 11.74
CA PRO A 140 -2.57 -10.32 11.86
C PRO A 140 -2.41 -9.66 10.49
N VAL A 141 -2.88 -8.43 10.37
CA VAL A 141 -2.82 -7.68 9.10
C VAL A 141 -1.91 -6.44 9.17
N GLY A 142 -1.26 -6.21 10.30
CA GLY A 142 -0.24 -5.17 10.46
C GLY A 142 -0.53 -4.26 11.64
N VAL A 143 -0.11 -3.00 11.51
CA VAL A 143 -0.28 -1.97 12.52
C VAL A 143 -1.03 -0.80 11.91
N VAL A 144 -2.09 -0.35 12.58
CA VAL A 144 -2.85 0.83 12.18
C VAL A 144 -2.53 1.98 13.12
N GLN A 145 -2.13 3.12 12.56
CA GLN A 145 -2.02 4.39 13.26
C GLN A 145 -3.14 5.33 12.79
N LEU A 146 -3.86 5.93 13.73
CA LEU A 146 -4.90 6.92 13.44
C LEU A 146 -4.44 8.28 13.97
N ALA A 147 -4.09 9.21 13.08
CA ALA A 147 -3.79 10.59 13.46
C ALA A 147 -5.04 11.46 13.33
N ILE A 148 -5.35 12.19 14.38
CA ILE A 148 -6.56 12.99 14.52
C ILE A 148 -6.14 14.45 14.72
N ASP A 149 -6.19 15.24 13.64
CA ASP A 149 -5.71 16.61 13.64
C ASP A 149 -6.88 17.61 13.56
N PRO A 150 -7.03 18.52 14.54
CA PRO A 150 -8.06 19.56 14.47
C PRO A 150 -7.78 20.52 13.31
N LEU A 151 -8.85 20.97 12.65
CA LEU A 151 -8.83 21.98 11.61
C LEU A 151 -9.77 23.14 11.96
N ALA A 152 -9.57 24.28 11.30
CA ALA A 152 -10.43 25.44 11.45
C ALA A 152 -11.90 25.12 11.07
N GLY A 153 -12.83 25.75 11.79
CA GLY A 153 -14.28 25.61 11.58
C GLY A 153 -14.87 24.34 12.20
N GLY A 154 -14.27 23.81 13.27
CA GLY A 154 -14.76 22.61 13.97
C GLY A 154 -14.60 21.31 13.16
N ARG A 155 -13.77 21.32 12.13
CA ARG A 155 -13.48 20.15 11.28
C ARG A 155 -12.30 19.38 11.84
N THR A 156 -12.19 18.12 11.45
CA THR A 156 -11.10 17.24 11.85
C THR A 156 -10.53 16.52 10.63
N ARG A 157 -9.21 16.47 10.50
CA ARG A 157 -8.53 15.57 9.55
C ARG A 157 -8.25 14.26 10.25
N LEU A 158 -8.82 13.19 9.72
CA LEU A 158 -8.47 11.82 10.09
C LEU A 158 -7.48 11.29 9.06
N THR A 159 -6.29 10.89 9.52
CA THR A 159 -5.30 10.20 8.71
C THR A 159 -5.13 8.79 9.25
N VAL A 160 -5.29 7.80 8.40
CA VAL A 160 -4.96 6.41 8.68
C VAL A 160 -3.64 6.07 8.01
N THR A 161 -2.73 5.46 8.77
CA THR A 161 -1.50 4.86 8.27
C THR A 161 -1.51 3.37 8.63
N HIS A 162 -1.37 2.51 7.63
CA HIS A 162 -1.26 1.07 7.82
C HIS A 162 0.17 0.65 7.53
N GLU A 163 0.86 0.15 8.55
CA GLU A 163 2.26 -0.22 8.55
C GLU A 163 2.43 -1.74 8.66
N ARG A 164 3.64 -2.23 8.38
CA ARG A 164 4.02 -3.65 8.46
C ARG A 164 3.27 -4.54 7.47
N LEU A 165 2.93 -3.99 6.32
CA LEU A 165 2.34 -4.75 5.23
C LEU A 165 3.44 -5.57 4.54
N ALA A 166 3.16 -6.84 4.25
CA ALA A 166 4.20 -7.76 3.81
C ALA A 166 4.65 -7.49 2.37
N THR A 167 3.72 -7.10 1.50
CA THR A 167 3.95 -6.92 0.06
C THR A 167 3.41 -5.58 -0.46
N ALA A 168 3.85 -5.19 -1.65
CA ALA A 168 3.30 -4.02 -2.34
C ALA A 168 1.83 -4.22 -2.75
N ASP A 169 1.46 -5.44 -3.14
CA ASP A 169 0.07 -5.77 -3.49
C ASP A 169 -0.83 -5.67 -2.25
N ASP A 170 -0.36 -6.12 -1.08
CA ASP A 170 -1.07 -5.91 0.19
C ASP A 170 -1.24 -4.41 0.47
N ALA A 171 -0.17 -3.64 0.25
CA ALA A 171 -0.16 -2.19 0.42
C ALA A 171 -1.21 -1.52 -0.46
N ASP A 172 -1.28 -1.85 -1.75
CA ASP A 172 -2.26 -1.27 -2.68
C ASP A 172 -3.70 -1.70 -2.34
N ARG A 173 -3.92 -2.97 -1.96
CA ARG A 173 -5.24 -3.43 -1.48
C ARG A 173 -5.69 -2.69 -0.23
N TRP A 174 -4.81 -2.52 0.77
CA TRP A 174 -5.13 -1.76 1.98
C TRP A 174 -5.34 -0.28 1.70
N LYS A 175 -4.57 0.30 0.79
CA LYS A 175 -4.68 1.70 0.39
C LYS A 175 -6.00 2.00 -0.32
N ALA A 176 -6.51 1.06 -1.11
CA ALA A 176 -7.85 1.13 -1.69
C ALA A 176 -8.93 0.97 -0.61
N TRP A 177 -8.85 -0.08 0.20
CA TRP A 177 -9.82 -0.36 1.27
C TRP A 177 -9.95 0.80 2.27
N TRP A 178 -8.84 1.40 2.71
CA TRP A 178 -8.86 2.58 3.58
C TRP A 178 -9.46 3.81 2.90
N GLY A 179 -9.32 3.93 1.58
CA GLY A 179 -9.98 4.97 0.79
C GLY A 179 -11.49 4.81 0.83
N ASP A 180 -11.98 3.60 0.58
CA ASP A 180 -13.41 3.27 0.59
C ASP A 180 -14.00 3.42 1.99
N TRP A 181 -13.31 2.93 3.02
CA TRP A 181 -13.72 3.10 4.42
C TRP A 181 -13.81 4.58 4.80
N LEU A 182 -12.78 5.37 4.49
CA LEU A 182 -12.80 6.80 4.77
C LEU A 182 -13.96 7.48 4.06
N ALA A 183 -14.28 7.10 2.82
CA ALA A 183 -15.39 7.65 2.06
C ALA A 183 -16.77 7.25 2.63
N ALA A 184 -16.88 6.06 3.22
CA ALA A 184 -18.10 5.56 3.83
C ALA A 184 -18.40 6.15 5.22
N LEU A 185 -17.42 6.77 5.90
CA LEU A 185 -17.68 7.48 7.15
C LEU A 185 -18.70 8.62 6.93
N PRO A 186 -19.69 8.79 7.83
CA PRO A 186 -20.64 9.88 7.68
C PRO A 186 -19.92 11.22 7.89
N GLU A 187 -20.31 12.23 7.12
CA GLU A 187 -19.66 13.55 7.15
C GLU A 187 -19.85 14.24 8.52
N ASP A 188 -20.96 13.96 9.18
CA ASP A 188 -21.39 14.50 10.48
C ASP A 188 -21.71 13.37 11.48
N GLU A 189 -21.49 13.61 12.78
CA GLU A 189 -21.71 12.62 13.86
C GLU A 189 -23.19 12.25 14.02
N SER A 190 -24.10 13.17 13.73
CA SER A 190 -25.56 13.02 13.89
C SER A 190 -26.23 12.15 12.83
N ALA A 191 -25.49 11.67 11.83
CA ALA A 191 -26.00 10.81 10.75
C ALA A 191 -25.70 9.32 10.96
N ARG A 192 -25.30 8.94 12.18
CA ARG A 192 -24.85 7.59 12.56
C ARG A 192 -25.87 6.85 13.41
#